data_AF-A0A3L7XT01-F1
#
_entry.id   AF-A0A3L7XT01-F1
#
_cell.length_a   1.000
_cell.length_b   1.000
_cell.length_c   1.000
_cell.angle_alpha   90.00
_cell.angle_beta   90.00
_cell.angle_gamma   90.00
#
_symmetry.space_group_name_H-M   'P 1'
#
loop_
_entity.id
_entity.type
_entity.pdbx_description
1 polymer ?
#
loop_
_entity_poly.entity_id
_entity_poly.type
_entity_poly.pdbx_seq_one_letter_code
_entity_poly.pdbx_strand_id
1 'polypeptide(L)'
;MLSLPVVFWMQLMLFGLIGSLRGWAREMLVLCGLILALFLNSVILEFVPGAAELLSSQTPVAQFTVRAVFLCGLAFFGYQTPTLSAAIAEKTRREKLEDMLLGFFLGLLNGYLLAGALWYYLDATGYPINGVLPPIEDMSNWLEYMPPVLIAAPYIYFAIGLVFLFVIVMFV
;
A
#
# COMPACT_ATOMS: atom_id res chain seq x y z
N MET A 1 0.13 26.65 -3.07
CA MET A 1 -0.65 25.43 -2.76
C MET A 1 0.09 24.27 -3.41
N LEU A 2 0.45 23.23 -2.66
CA LEU A 2 1.12 22.05 -3.22
C LEU A 2 0.05 21.17 -3.88
N SER A 3 0.25 20.76 -5.13
CA SER A 3 -0.73 19.90 -5.80
C SER A 3 -0.63 18.47 -5.27
N LEU A 4 -1.78 17.81 -5.10
CA LEU A 4 -1.86 16.40 -4.67
C LEU A 4 -0.96 15.44 -5.49
N PRO A 5 -0.87 15.57 -6.82
CA PRO A 5 0.02 14.73 -7.63
C PRO A 5 1.49 14.94 -7.29
N VAL A 6 1.90 16.17 -6.96
CA VAL A 6 3.28 16.46 -6.54
C VAL A 6 3.57 15.80 -5.19
N VAL A 7 2.62 15.84 -4.24
CA VAL A 7 2.73 15.11 -2.96
C VAL A 7 2.88 13.61 -3.22
N PHE A 8 2.06 13.06 -4.10
CA PHE A 8 2.07 11.65 -4.45
C PHE A 8 3.44 11.22 -5.00
N TRP A 9 3.96 11.89 -6.03
CA TRP A 9 5.28 11.58 -6.59
C TRP A 9 6.41 11.76 -5.59
N MET A 10 6.34 12.79 -4.74
CA MET A 10 7.30 12.99 -3.66
C MET A 10 7.28 11.81 -2.67
N GLN A 11 6.09 11.32 -2.32
CA GLN A 11 5.92 10.17 -1.44
C GLN A 11 6.49 8.89 -2.07
N LEU A 12 6.23 8.65 -3.36
CA LEU A 12 6.80 7.53 -4.11
C LEU A 12 8.33 7.57 -4.03
N MET A 13 8.94 8.69 -4.42
CA MET A 13 10.40 8.85 -4.39
C MET A 13 10.99 8.68 -2.99
N LEU A 14 10.31 9.18 -1.95
CA LEU A 14 10.74 9.00 -0.56
C LEU A 14 10.75 7.52 -0.17
N PHE A 15 9.68 6.78 -0.48
CA PHE A 15 9.61 5.34 -0.19
C PHE A 15 10.64 4.54 -1.00
N GLY A 16 10.90 4.92 -2.25
CA GLY A 16 12.00 4.35 -3.04
C GLY A 16 13.36 4.56 -2.35
N LEU A 17 13.65 5.78 -1.89
CA LEU A 17 14.87 6.06 -1.16
C LEU A 17 14.97 5.23 0.13
N ILE A 18 13.91 5.18 0.93
CA ILE A 18 13.83 4.36 2.16
C ILE A 18 14.09 2.88 1.83
N GLY A 19 13.45 2.36 0.79
CA GLY A 19 13.61 0.97 0.37
C GLY A 19 15.04 0.64 -0.05
N SER A 20 15.71 1.56 -0.75
CA SER A 20 17.11 1.37 -1.17
C SER A 20 18.07 1.24 0.01
N LEU A 21 17.79 1.94 1.12
CA LEU A 21 18.59 1.88 2.34
C LEU A 21 18.24 0.68 3.23
N ARG A 22 17.00 0.17 3.12
CA ARG A 22 16.47 -0.88 4.00
C ARG A 22 16.73 -2.30 3.46
N GLY A 23 16.90 -2.44 2.15
CA GLY A 23 17.16 -3.71 1.46
C GLY A 23 15.89 -4.39 0.96
N TRP A 24 16.01 -5.14 -0.13
CA TRP A 24 14.88 -5.66 -0.89
C TRP A 24 14.04 -6.66 -0.09
N ALA A 25 14.70 -7.56 0.64
CA ALA A 25 14.03 -8.61 1.40
C ALA A 25 13.04 -8.06 2.42
N ARG A 26 13.38 -6.92 3.04
CA ARG A 26 12.54 -6.25 4.04
C ARG A 26 11.38 -5.51 3.40
N GLU A 27 11.62 -4.83 2.28
CA GLU A 27 10.57 -4.17 1.52
C GLU A 27 9.59 -5.17 0.90
N MET A 28 10.04 -6.38 0.57
CA MET A 28 9.17 -7.43 0.07
C MET A 28 8.16 -7.93 1.12
N LEU A 29 8.54 -7.97 2.40
CA LEU A 29 7.59 -8.26 3.49
C LEU A 29 6.55 -7.16 3.65
N VAL A 30 6.96 -5.89 3.48
CA VAL A 30 6.01 -4.76 3.48
C VAL A 30 5.04 -4.87 2.32
N LEU A 31 5.52 -5.21 1.12
CA LEU A 31 4.70 -5.41 -0.07
C LEU A 31 3.61 -6.45 0.20
N CYS A 32 3.99 -7.59 0.78
CA CYS A 32 3.07 -8.64 1.17
C CYS A 32 2.01 -8.12 2.16
N GLY A 33 2.41 -7.33 3.16
CA GLY A 33 1.50 -6.71 4.12
C GLY A 33 0.53 -5.72 3.50
N LEU A 34 0.99 -4.90 2.54
CA LEU A 34 0.15 -3.95 1.81
C LEU A 34 -0.87 -4.64 0.91
N ILE A 35 -0.44 -5.67 0.17
CA ILE A 35 -1.35 -6.49 -0.66
C ILE A 35 -2.38 -7.18 0.23
N LEU A 36 -1.96 -7.76 1.37
CA LEU A 36 -2.87 -8.35 2.34
C LEU A 36 -3.87 -7.33 2.88
N ALA A 37 -3.45 -6.09 3.16
CA ALA A 37 -4.34 -5.03 3.63
C ALA A 37 -5.42 -4.68 2.59
N LEU A 38 -5.02 -4.53 1.32
CA LEU A 38 -5.95 -4.25 0.22
C LEU A 38 -6.89 -5.42 -0.03
N PHE A 39 -6.38 -6.65 0.07
CA PHE A 39 -7.19 -7.87 0.02
C PHE A 39 -8.23 -7.93 1.14
N LEU A 40 -7.82 -7.76 2.40
CA LEU A 40 -8.73 -7.79 3.53
C LEU A 40 -9.77 -6.68 3.45
N ASN A 41 -9.38 -5.46 3.06
CA ASN A 41 -10.34 -4.38 2.84
C ASN A 41 -11.40 -4.77 1.79
N SER A 42 -10.98 -5.36 0.67
CA SER A 42 -11.88 -5.78 -0.40
C SER A 42 -12.81 -6.91 0.06
N VAL A 43 -12.26 -7.94 0.70
CA VAL A 43 -13.03 -9.09 1.20
C VAL A 43 -14.03 -8.69 2.27
N ILE A 44 -13.64 -7.81 3.21
CA ILE A 44 -14.55 -7.34 4.26
C ILE A 44 -15.71 -6.57 3.63
N LEU A 45 -15.45 -5.65 2.71
CA LEU A 45 -16.51 -4.85 2.10
C LEU A 45 -17.41 -5.65 1.14
N GLU A 46 -16.87 -6.66 0.47
CA GLU A 46 -17.60 -7.45 -0.52
C GLU A 46 -18.39 -8.61 0.10
N PHE A 47 -17.81 -9.32 1.09
CA PHE A 47 -18.39 -10.57 1.59
C PHE A 47 -18.91 -10.52 3.01
N VAL A 48 -18.55 -9.52 3.85
CA VAL A 48 -19.10 -9.43 5.21
C VAL A 48 -20.44 -8.70 5.15
N PRO A 49 -21.57 -9.37 5.45
CA PRO A 49 -22.89 -8.75 5.36
C PRO A 49 -22.98 -7.52 6.28
N GLY A 50 -23.47 -6.41 5.73
CA GLY A 50 -23.61 -5.14 6.46
C GLY A 50 -22.32 -4.33 6.61
N ALA A 51 -21.13 -4.83 6.25
CA ALA A 51 -19.89 -4.07 6.42
C ALA A 51 -19.83 -2.81 5.54
N ALA A 52 -20.19 -2.94 4.25
CA ALA A 52 -20.26 -1.79 3.34
C ALA A 52 -21.34 -0.78 3.76
N GLU A 53 -22.50 -1.26 4.22
CA GLU A 53 -23.60 -0.44 4.71
C GLU A 53 -23.20 0.34 5.96
N LEU A 54 -22.60 -0.35 6.93
CA LEU A 54 -22.06 0.27 8.15
C LEU A 54 -21.06 1.37 7.81
N LEU A 55 -20.14 1.13 6.87
CA LEU A 55 -19.17 2.15 6.47
C LEU A 55 -19.85 3.32 5.76
N SER A 56 -20.71 3.05 4.77
CA SER A 56 -21.40 4.09 3.99
C SER A 56 -22.35 4.97 4.82
N SER A 57 -22.89 4.45 5.92
CA SER A 57 -23.73 5.20 6.88
C SER A 57 -22.95 6.19 7.75
N GLN A 58 -21.61 6.13 7.76
CA GLN A 58 -20.77 7.06 8.54
C GLN A 58 -20.47 8.35 7.76
N THR A 59 -19.95 9.35 8.47
CA THR A 59 -19.48 10.59 7.84
C THR A 59 -18.31 10.32 6.89
N PRO A 60 -18.13 11.12 5.81
CA PRO A 60 -17.01 10.95 4.87
C PRO A 60 -15.63 10.93 5.54
N VAL A 61 -15.44 11.74 6.59
CA VAL A 61 -14.23 11.73 7.41
C VAL A 61 -14.02 10.37 8.06
N ALA A 62 -15.03 9.82 8.72
CA ALA A 62 -14.94 8.52 9.38
C ALA A 62 -14.69 7.38 8.37
N GLN A 63 -15.33 7.42 7.20
CA GLN A 63 -15.10 6.46 6.12
C GLN A 63 -13.64 6.43 5.68
N PHE A 64 -13.06 7.61 5.43
CA PHE A 64 -11.65 7.73 5.09
C PHE A 64 -10.75 7.25 6.24
N THR A 65 -10.99 7.74 7.47
CA THR A 65 -10.16 7.45 8.64
C THR A 65 -10.09 5.95 8.93
N VAL A 66 -11.22 5.24 8.91
CA VAL A 66 -11.24 3.79 9.15
C VAL A 66 -10.39 3.05 8.13
N ARG A 67 -10.56 3.33 6.83
CA ARG A 67 -9.80 2.68 5.76
C ARG A 67 -8.32 3.04 5.80
N ALA A 68 -8.00 4.31 6.07
CA ALA A 68 -6.63 4.79 6.17
C ALA A 68 -5.90 4.19 7.37
N VAL A 69 -6.52 4.15 8.55
CA VAL A 69 -5.95 3.55 9.76
C VAL A 69 -5.77 2.04 9.57
N PHE A 70 -6.74 1.36 8.95
CA PHE A 70 -6.62 -0.07 8.65
C PHE A 70 -5.43 -0.36 7.72
N LEU A 71 -5.32 0.37 6.61
CA LEU A 71 -4.21 0.23 5.65
C LEU A 71 -2.86 0.58 6.29
N CYS A 72 -2.75 1.74 6.93
CA CYS A 72 -1.53 2.20 7.58
C CYS A 72 -1.13 1.30 8.75
N GLY A 73 -2.08 0.75 9.50
CA GLY A 73 -1.83 -0.18 10.59
C GLY A 73 -1.18 -1.47 10.09
N LEU A 74 -1.71 -2.06 9.02
CA LEU A 74 -1.12 -3.25 8.41
C LEU A 74 0.23 -2.96 7.74
N ALA A 75 0.36 -1.81 7.06
CA ALA A 75 1.64 -1.34 6.52
C ALA A 75 2.71 -1.19 7.61
N PHE A 76 2.33 -0.60 8.76
CA PHE A 76 3.20 -0.41 9.91
C PHE A 76 3.72 -1.74 10.45
N PHE A 77 2.87 -2.76 10.58
CA PHE A 77 3.33 -4.10 10.99
C PHE A 77 4.30 -4.73 9.98
N GLY A 78 4.08 -4.53 8.68
CA GLY A 78 5.04 -4.90 7.64
C GLY A 78 6.40 -4.20 7.81
N TYR A 79 6.41 -2.93 8.20
CA TYR A 79 7.63 -2.18 8.46
C TYR A 79 8.33 -2.58 9.77
N GLN A 80 7.57 -2.92 10.80
CA GLN A 80 8.11 -3.16 12.14
C GLN A 80 8.76 -4.53 12.34
N THR A 81 8.58 -5.49 11.44
CA THR A 81 8.96 -6.90 11.67
C THR A 81 10.47 -7.08 11.99
N PRO A 82 10.89 -7.18 13.28
CA PRO A 82 12.30 -7.08 13.66
C PRO A 82 13.02 -8.43 13.65
N THR A 83 12.31 -9.54 13.86
CA THR A 83 12.90 -10.88 14.01
C THR A 83 13.05 -11.62 12.68
N LEU A 84 12.05 -11.56 11.80
CA LEU A 84 12.09 -12.26 10.50
C LEU A 84 13.08 -11.60 9.52
N SER A 85 13.29 -10.29 9.63
CA SER A 85 14.17 -9.55 8.73
C SER A 85 15.67 -9.86 8.93
N ALA A 86 16.06 -10.29 10.12
CA ALA A 86 17.45 -10.64 10.44
C ALA A 86 17.87 -11.96 9.79
N ALA A 87 17.00 -12.98 9.87
CA ALA A 87 17.26 -14.30 9.27
C ALA A 87 17.37 -14.24 7.73
N ILE A 88 16.57 -13.40 7.08
CA ILE A 88 16.63 -13.24 5.62
C ILE A 88 17.86 -12.42 5.20
N ALA A 89 18.19 -11.36 5.94
CA ALA A 89 19.34 -10.50 5.62
C ALA A 89 20.70 -11.22 5.70
N GLU A 90 20.82 -12.22 6.58
CA GLU A 90 22.05 -13.02 6.73
C GLU A 90 22.34 -13.87 5.48
N LYS A 91 21.31 -14.36 4.78
CA LYS A 91 21.42 -15.19 3.57
C LYS A 91 21.79 -14.40 2.31
N THR A 92 21.48 -13.10 2.28
CA THR A 92 21.52 -12.27 1.05
C THR A 92 22.70 -11.28 1.00
N ARG A 93 23.61 -11.32 1.97
CA ARG A 93 24.70 -10.32 2.19
C ARG A 93 25.77 -10.23 1.07
N ARG A 94 25.62 -10.89 -0.08
CA ARG A 94 26.70 -10.97 -1.09
C ARG A 94 26.67 -9.87 -2.16
N GLU A 95 25.56 -9.17 -2.40
CA GLU A 95 25.48 -8.13 -3.46
C GLU A 95 24.86 -6.81 -3.00
N LYS A 96 25.69 -5.84 -2.58
CA LYS A 96 25.22 -4.56 -1.99
C LYS A 96 24.49 -3.64 -2.98
N LEU A 97 24.86 -3.66 -4.26
CA LEU A 97 24.24 -2.80 -5.28
C LEU A 97 22.91 -3.38 -5.79
N GLU A 98 22.86 -4.69 -6.02
CA GLU A 98 21.62 -5.37 -6.39
C GLU A 98 20.56 -5.22 -5.30
N ASP A 99 20.94 -5.44 -4.03
CA ASP A 99 20.04 -5.29 -2.88
C ASP A 99 19.49 -3.85 -2.75
N MET A 100 20.34 -2.85 -2.98
CA MET A 100 19.94 -1.45 -2.97
C MET A 100 18.99 -1.10 -4.11
N LEU A 101 19.26 -1.57 -5.34
CA LEU A 101 18.41 -1.29 -6.50
C LEU A 101 17.05 -1.98 -6.39
N LEU A 102 17.03 -3.26 -6.02
CA LEU A 102 15.78 -3.99 -5.80
C LEU A 102 15.00 -3.38 -4.63
N GLY A 103 15.68 -2.98 -3.55
CA GLY A 103 15.08 -2.24 -2.44
C GLY A 103 14.46 -0.93 -2.90
N PHE A 104 15.10 -0.19 -3.80
CA PHE A 104 14.54 1.05 -4.37
C PHE A 104 13.24 0.80 -5.12
N PHE A 105 13.21 -0.18 -6.04
CA PHE A 105 12.01 -0.50 -6.80
C PHE A 105 10.87 -1.02 -5.93
N LEU A 106 11.17 -1.89 -4.98
CA LEU A 106 10.16 -2.37 -4.02
C LEU A 106 9.66 -1.25 -3.13
N GLY A 107 10.54 -0.33 -2.72
CA GLY A 107 10.16 0.89 -2.02
C GLY A 107 9.21 1.76 -2.84
N LEU A 108 9.51 2.01 -4.12
CA LEU A 108 8.58 2.72 -5.02
C LEU A 108 7.22 2.03 -5.10
N LEU A 109 7.21 0.70 -5.24
CA LEU A 109 5.99 -0.09 -5.31
C LEU A 109 5.18 -0.03 -4.00
N ASN A 110 5.84 -0.13 -2.86
CA ASN A 110 5.22 0.01 -1.54
C ASN A 110 4.63 1.40 -1.35
N GLY A 111 5.40 2.44 -1.70
CA GLY A 111 4.95 3.83 -1.67
C GLY A 111 3.75 4.05 -2.58
N TYR A 112 3.74 3.45 -3.77
CA TYR A 112 2.62 3.47 -4.70
C TYR A 112 1.38 2.76 -4.14
N LEU A 113 1.51 1.55 -3.59
CA LEU A 113 0.40 0.83 -2.97
C LEU A 113 -0.20 1.60 -1.80
N LEU A 114 0.64 2.15 -0.94
CA LEU A 114 0.20 2.88 0.25
C LEU A 114 -0.38 4.26 -0.10
N ALA A 115 0.40 5.13 -0.74
CA ALA A 115 -0.01 6.49 -1.06
C ALA A 115 -1.14 6.51 -2.09
N GLY A 116 -1.12 5.61 -3.07
CA GLY A 116 -2.15 5.52 -4.09
C GLY A 116 -3.47 5.03 -3.53
N ALA A 117 -3.46 4.04 -2.62
CA ALA A 117 -4.68 3.62 -1.95
C ALA A 117 -5.25 4.70 -1.02
N LEU A 118 -4.39 5.43 -0.30
CA LEU A 118 -4.83 6.57 0.51
C LEU A 118 -5.46 7.68 -0.35
N TRP A 119 -4.85 8.00 -1.48
CA TRP A 119 -5.42 8.99 -2.40
C TRP A 119 -6.76 8.51 -2.97
N TYR A 120 -6.87 7.25 -3.39
CA TYR A 120 -8.14 6.68 -3.83
C TYR A 120 -9.22 6.77 -2.74
N TYR A 121 -8.88 6.54 -1.46
CA TYR A 121 -9.84 6.67 -0.35
C TYR A 121 -10.25 8.12 -0.09
N LEU A 122 -9.35 9.08 -0.29
CA LEU A 122 -9.67 10.51 -0.22
C LEU A 122 -10.65 10.91 -1.32
N ASP A 123 -10.40 10.45 -2.54
CA ASP A 123 -11.25 10.76 -3.68
C ASP A 123 -12.65 10.15 -3.53
N ALA A 124 -12.72 8.87 -3.16
CA ALA A 124 -13.97 8.15 -2.93
C ALA A 124 -14.85 8.76 -1.81
N THR A 125 -14.27 9.58 -0.94
CA THR A 125 -14.98 10.27 0.16
C THR A 125 -15.15 11.78 -0.10
N GLY A 126 -14.78 12.28 -1.28
CA GLY A 126 -14.95 13.68 -1.65
C GLY A 126 -14.00 14.64 -0.94
N TYR A 127 -12.77 14.20 -0.64
CA TYR A 127 -11.73 15.00 0.03
C TYR A 127 -12.18 15.56 1.39
N PRO A 128 -12.50 14.69 2.37
CA PRO A 128 -13.15 15.11 3.62
C PRO A 128 -12.20 15.78 4.63
N ILE A 129 -10.89 15.85 4.33
CA ILE A 129 -9.89 16.44 5.22
C ILE A 129 -9.75 17.93 4.92
N ASN A 130 -9.92 18.77 5.95
CA ASN A 130 -9.69 20.21 5.85
C ASN A 130 -8.28 20.52 5.33
N GLY A 131 -8.20 21.33 4.27
CA GLY A 131 -6.94 21.73 3.64
C GLY A 131 -6.45 20.80 2.53
N VAL A 132 -7.11 19.66 2.31
CA VAL A 132 -6.89 18.82 1.12
C VAL A 132 -7.99 19.14 0.11
N LEU A 133 -7.59 19.62 -1.06
CA LEU A 133 -8.51 19.96 -2.14
C LEU A 133 -8.38 18.95 -3.28
N PRO A 134 -9.46 18.70 -4.04
CA PRO A 134 -9.38 17.92 -5.25
C PRO A 134 -8.34 18.51 -6.22
N PRO A 135 -7.71 17.68 -7.06
CA PRO A 135 -6.84 18.17 -8.13
C PRO A 135 -7.57 19.18 -9.02
N ILE A 136 -6.87 20.26 -9.41
CA ILE A 136 -7.45 21.36 -10.22
C ILE A 136 -7.60 20.94 -11.70
N GLU A 137 -6.85 19.93 -12.14
CA GLU A 137 -6.90 19.38 -13.50
C GLU A 137 -7.77 18.11 -13.56
N ASP A 138 -8.27 17.77 -14.76
CA ASP A 138 -8.94 16.50 -15.08
C ASP A 138 -7.99 15.30 -14.90
N MET A 139 -7.70 14.99 -13.64
CA MET A 139 -6.93 13.82 -13.21
C MET A 139 -7.83 12.65 -12.83
N SER A 140 -9.10 12.69 -13.22
CA SER A 140 -10.03 11.57 -13.16
C SER A 140 -9.42 10.29 -13.75
N ASN A 141 -8.70 10.40 -14.86
CA ASN A 141 -8.01 9.29 -15.51
C ASN A 141 -6.89 8.65 -14.66
N TRP A 142 -6.31 9.37 -13.69
CA TRP A 142 -5.21 8.85 -12.86
C TRP A 142 -5.72 7.94 -11.74
N LEU A 143 -6.95 8.17 -11.29
CA LEU A 143 -7.59 7.37 -10.25
C LEU A 143 -7.87 5.93 -10.72
N GLU A 144 -8.05 5.73 -12.03
CA GLU A 144 -8.17 4.39 -12.64
C GLU A 144 -6.92 3.55 -12.45
N TYR A 145 -5.76 4.22 -12.36
CA TYR A 145 -4.47 3.58 -12.10
C TYR A 145 -4.12 3.59 -10.61
N MET A 146 -5.08 3.70 -9.70
CA MET A 146 -4.79 3.58 -8.27
C MET A 146 -4.86 2.12 -7.81
N PRO A 147 -4.04 1.72 -6.82
CA PRO A 147 -3.94 0.32 -6.38
C PRO A 147 -5.30 -0.34 -6.08
N PRO A 148 -6.22 0.28 -5.31
CA PRO A 148 -7.50 -0.37 -5.00
C PRO A 148 -8.36 -0.69 -6.23
N VAL A 149 -8.14 0.00 -7.35
CA VAL A 149 -8.83 -0.25 -8.63
C VAL A 149 -8.05 -1.26 -9.48
N LEU A 150 -6.75 -1.05 -9.66
CA LEU A 150 -5.92 -1.89 -10.53
C LEU A 150 -5.82 -3.34 -10.05
N ILE A 151 -5.64 -3.53 -8.75
CA ILE A 151 -5.57 -4.86 -8.16
C ILE A 151 -6.92 -5.28 -7.58
N ALA A 152 -8.04 -4.66 -7.98
CA ALA A 152 -9.38 -5.11 -7.57
C ALA A 152 -9.67 -6.55 -8.01
N ALA A 153 -10.79 -7.11 -7.57
CA ALA A 153 -11.25 -8.42 -8.02
C ALA A 153 -11.31 -8.48 -9.57
N PRO A 154 -10.78 -9.54 -10.22
CA PRO A 154 -10.27 -10.78 -9.63
C PRO A 154 -8.76 -10.77 -9.29
N TYR A 155 -8.01 -9.75 -9.70
CA TYR A 155 -6.54 -9.70 -9.59
C TYR A 155 -6.05 -9.78 -8.14
N ILE A 156 -6.80 -9.23 -7.18
CA ILE A 156 -6.46 -9.31 -5.74
C ILE A 156 -6.30 -10.76 -5.26
N TYR A 157 -7.12 -11.69 -5.79
CA TYR A 157 -7.11 -13.09 -5.39
C TYR A 157 -5.86 -13.82 -5.89
N PHE A 158 -5.38 -13.44 -7.08
CA PHE A 158 -4.11 -13.94 -7.60
C PHE A 158 -2.92 -13.32 -6.86
N ALA A 159 -2.98 -12.01 -6.57
CA ALA A 159 -1.94 -11.29 -5.85
C ALA A 159 -1.71 -11.89 -4.45
N ILE A 160 -2.79 -12.19 -3.70
CA ILE A 160 -2.65 -12.81 -2.39
C ILE A 160 -2.11 -14.25 -2.48
N GLY A 161 -2.50 -15.03 -3.49
CA GLY A 161 -1.93 -16.36 -3.73
C GLY A 161 -0.42 -16.30 -4.00
N LEU A 162 0.03 -15.30 -4.78
CA LEU A 162 1.44 -15.05 -5.04
C LEU A 162 2.19 -14.61 -3.79
N VAL A 163 1.58 -13.77 -2.94
CA VAL A 163 2.12 -13.40 -1.63
C VAL A 163 2.31 -14.63 -0.75
N PHE A 164 1.32 -15.53 -0.66
CA PHE A 164 1.46 -16.76 0.13
C PHE A 164 2.55 -17.69 -0.41
N LEU A 165 2.61 -17.88 -1.74
CA LEU A 165 3.68 -18.66 -2.37
C LEU A 165 5.05 -18.08 -2.02
N PHE A 166 5.20 -16.77 -2.13
CA PHE A 166 6.45 -16.08 -1.82
C PHE A 166 6.86 -16.28 -0.35
N VAL A 167 5.92 -16.08 0.59
CA VAL A 167 6.15 -16.32 2.02
C VAL A 167 6.59 -17.76 2.26
N ILE A 168 5.91 -18.75 1.67
CA ILE A 168 6.30 -20.15 1.83
C ILE A 168 7.73 -20.39 1.32
N VAL A 169 8.06 -19.98 0.09
CA VAL A 169 9.41 -20.17 -0.49
C VAL A 169 10.50 -19.47 0.30
N MET A 170 10.18 -18.34 0.93
CA MET A 170 11.13 -17.55 1.72
C MET A 170 11.38 -18.12 3.11
N PHE A 171 10.40 -18.80 3.71
CA PHE A 171 10.42 -19.19 5.13
C PHE A 171 10.42 -20.70 5.38
N VAL A 172 10.02 -21.52 4.41
CA VAL A 172 9.94 -22.99 4.49
C VAL A 172 11.00 -23.60 3.60
#